data_AF-A0A1H7M5N4-F1
#
_entry.id   AF-A0A1H7M5N4-F1
#
_cell.length_a   1.000
_cell.length_b   1.000
_cell.length_c   1.000
_cell.angle_alpha   90.00
_cell.angle_beta   90.00
_cell.angle_gamma   90.00
#
_symmetry.space_group_name_H-M   'P 1'
#
loop_
_entity.id
_entity.type
_entity.pdbx_description
1 polymer ?
#
loop_
_entity_poly.entity_id
_entity_poly.type
_entity_poly.pdbx_seq_one_letter_code
_entity_poly.pdbx_strand_id
1 'polypeptide(L)'
;MHTVWKGAISFGLVHVPVKMFSATEDKDISMRYIHKVCGSPLAYVRKCPSCEVEVQWEEITKGYEYEKGKFVLFEKDELEALNDSSSKTITILDFVDLTEIDPIYFQKTYYLSPDQAGGNAYQLLMTAMRDTGKIGIAKISIRSKSSLAAIRVLDDCLSMETIFYPDEIRPVSQVPNLPEVLNVNEKELTMAKLLIDQLSTPFEPGKYTDDYRAKLLDLINHKVAGEEIKIAPAKPEANVMDLMAALQASIEAVKPIPTDPGTTTAKPKKRAPKKTSVQAAAGGETEAPAPAKRKKAAPKPKA
;
A
#
# COMPACT_ATOMS: atom_id res chain seq x y z
N MET A 1 -13.12 -1.27 -9.18
CA MET A 1 -12.73 0.12 -8.84
C MET A 1 -13.80 1.07 -9.33
N HIS A 2 -14.31 1.94 -8.45
CA HIS A 2 -15.28 2.98 -8.79
C HIS A 2 -14.58 4.33 -8.92
N THR A 3 -15.04 5.17 -9.84
CA THR A 3 -14.53 6.53 -9.99
C THR A 3 -14.94 7.37 -8.78
N VAL A 4 -13.96 7.91 -8.06
CA VAL A 4 -14.19 8.76 -6.89
C VAL A 4 -14.26 10.25 -7.25
N TRP A 5 -13.65 10.64 -8.37
CA TRP A 5 -13.62 12.02 -8.85
C TRP A 5 -13.31 12.07 -10.35
N LYS A 6 -13.78 13.13 -11.02
CA LYS A 6 -13.54 13.38 -12.44
C LYS A 6 -13.12 14.83 -12.61
N GLY A 7 -12.14 15.08 -13.45
CA GLY A 7 -11.66 16.42 -13.72
C GLY A 7 -10.48 16.40 -14.68
N ALA A 8 -9.55 17.33 -14.53
CA ALA A 8 -8.38 17.41 -15.40
C ALA A 8 -7.12 17.80 -14.64
N ILE A 9 -5.96 17.34 -15.11
CA ILE A 9 -4.66 17.85 -14.68
C ILE A 9 -4.34 19.08 -15.54
N SER A 10 -3.93 20.17 -14.91
CA SER A 10 -3.51 21.38 -15.58
C SER A 10 -2.13 21.83 -15.11
N PHE A 11 -1.27 22.18 -16.07
CA PHE A 11 0.02 22.81 -15.81
C PHE A 11 0.38 23.70 -17.00
N GLY A 12 0.60 25.00 -16.75
CA GLY A 12 0.75 25.99 -17.81
C GLY A 12 -0.45 25.99 -18.76
N LEU A 13 -0.23 25.63 -20.03
CA LEU A 13 -1.26 25.55 -21.07
C LEU A 13 -1.79 24.14 -21.32
N VAL A 14 -1.24 23.13 -20.63
CA VAL A 14 -1.62 21.74 -20.83
C VAL A 14 -2.83 21.42 -19.96
N HIS A 15 -3.80 20.71 -20.55
CA HIS A 15 -5.02 20.28 -19.88
C HIS A 15 -5.31 18.82 -20.23
N VAL A 16 -5.26 17.93 -19.23
CA VAL A 16 -5.37 16.48 -19.39
C VAL A 16 -6.59 15.96 -18.63
N PRO A 17 -7.71 15.64 -19.31
CA PRO A 17 -8.88 15.04 -18.68
C PRO A 17 -8.56 13.68 -18.05
N VAL A 18 -8.89 13.51 -16.76
CA VAL A 18 -8.63 12.29 -15.99
C VAL A 18 -9.80 11.88 -15.09
N LYS A 19 -9.83 10.58 -14.77
CA LYS A 19 -10.68 9.98 -13.74
C LYS A 19 -9.79 9.48 -12.61
N MET A 20 -10.26 9.69 -11.39
CA MET A 20 -9.56 9.29 -10.18
C MET A 20 -10.23 8.07 -9.54
N PHE A 21 -9.42 7.11 -9.08
CA PHE A 21 -9.84 5.87 -8.42
C PHE A 21 -9.00 5.67 -7.15
N SER A 22 -9.59 5.18 -6.06
CA SER A 22 -8.80 4.86 -4.87
C SER A 22 -7.86 3.68 -5.15
N ALA A 23 -6.58 3.84 -4.82
CA ALA A 23 -5.56 2.80 -4.95
C ALA A 23 -5.50 1.89 -3.72
N THR A 24 -5.96 2.39 -2.57
CA THR A 24 -6.06 1.64 -1.32
C THR A 24 -7.52 1.42 -0.92
N GLU A 25 -7.77 0.29 -0.27
CA GLU A 25 -9.07 -0.08 0.29
C GLU A 25 -8.85 -0.57 1.72
N ASP A 26 -9.68 -0.09 2.63
CA ASP A 26 -9.74 -0.60 3.99
C ASP A 26 -10.44 -1.97 3.97
N LYS A 27 -9.80 -2.97 4.58
CA LYS A 27 -10.28 -4.35 4.62
C LYS A 27 -10.63 -4.79 6.04
N ASP A 28 -10.84 -3.85 6.96
CA ASP A 28 -11.31 -4.14 8.30
C ASP A 28 -12.72 -4.74 8.27
N ILE A 29 -12.96 -5.68 9.19
CA ILE A 29 -14.26 -6.34 9.33
C ILE A 29 -15.19 -5.41 10.11
N SER A 30 -16.07 -4.74 9.39
CA SER A 30 -17.07 -3.87 10.01
C SER A 30 -18.07 -4.67 10.84
N MET A 31 -18.18 -4.35 12.13
CA MET A 31 -19.21 -4.90 13.00
C MET A 31 -20.34 -3.88 13.20
N ARG A 32 -21.58 -4.36 13.30
CA ARG A 32 -22.72 -3.51 13.70
C ARG A 32 -22.98 -3.69 15.18
N TYR A 33 -23.40 -2.62 15.85
CA TYR A 33 -23.93 -2.73 17.20
C TYR A 33 -25.29 -3.43 17.16
N ILE A 34 -25.38 -4.53 17.90
CA ILE A 34 -26.57 -5.38 17.98
C ILE A 34 -27.15 -5.30 19.40
N HIS A 35 -28.46 -5.16 19.50
CA HIS A 35 -29.16 -5.27 20.78
C HIS A 35 -29.01 -6.69 21.32
N LYS A 36 -28.28 -6.83 22.43
CA LYS A 36 -27.90 -8.12 23.02
C LYS A 36 -29.06 -9.08 23.27
N VAL A 37 -30.25 -8.56 23.61
CA VAL A 37 -31.40 -9.38 23.97
C VAL A 37 -32.15 -9.91 22.75
N CYS A 38 -32.44 -9.07 21.75
CA CYS A 38 -33.26 -9.47 20.60
C CYS A 38 -32.47 -9.78 19.33
N GLY A 39 -31.17 -9.49 19.29
CA GLY A 39 -30.32 -9.74 18.12
C GLY A 39 -30.52 -8.74 16.97
N SER A 40 -31.32 -7.69 17.16
CA SER A 40 -31.58 -6.68 16.13
C SER A 40 -30.51 -5.59 16.11
N PRO A 41 -30.17 -5.01 14.94
CA PRO A 41 -29.26 -3.88 14.87
C PRO A 41 -29.86 -2.64 15.55
N LEU A 42 -29.00 -1.83 16.17
CA LEU A 42 -29.42 -0.56 16.75
C LEU A 42 -29.70 0.49 15.68
N ALA A 43 -30.76 1.27 15.87
CA ALA A 43 -31.04 2.49 15.12
C ALA A 43 -30.59 3.70 15.94
N TYR A 44 -29.94 4.66 15.29
CA TYR A 44 -29.48 5.90 15.91
C TYR A 44 -30.35 7.07 15.45
N VAL A 45 -30.90 7.82 16.41
CA VAL A 45 -31.65 9.05 16.16
C VAL A 45 -30.81 10.27 16.58
N ARG A 46 -30.89 11.35 15.80
CA ARG A 46 -30.27 12.63 16.15
C ARG A 46 -31.29 13.43 16.95
N LYS A 47 -31.02 13.70 18.22
CA LYS A 47 -31.91 14.44 19.13
C LYS A 47 -31.18 15.66 19.68
N CYS A 48 -31.81 16.83 19.63
CA CYS A 48 -31.26 18.03 20.26
C CYS A 48 -31.44 17.92 21.78
N PRO A 49 -30.38 18.05 22.59
CA PRO A 49 -30.48 17.91 24.04
C PRO A 49 -31.25 19.07 24.70
N SER A 50 -31.33 20.23 24.07
CA SER A 50 -31.97 21.42 24.66
C SER A 50 -33.49 21.43 24.50
N CYS A 51 -34.01 21.03 23.34
CA CYS A 51 -35.45 21.00 23.08
C CYS A 51 -36.05 19.59 23.08
N GLU A 52 -35.20 18.56 23.20
CA GLU A 52 -35.58 17.16 23.18
C GLU A 52 -36.35 16.70 21.92
N VAL A 53 -36.11 17.36 20.79
CA VAL A 53 -36.73 17.00 19.50
C VAL A 53 -35.75 16.21 18.63
N GLU A 54 -36.27 15.22 17.90
CA GLU A 54 -35.52 14.55 16.84
C GLU A 54 -35.34 15.48 15.64
N VAL A 55 -34.10 15.59 15.15
CA VAL A 55 -33.71 16.59 14.16
C VAL A 55 -33.36 15.89 12.85
N GLN A 56 -33.95 16.37 11.74
CA GLN A 56 -33.62 15.89 10.39
C GLN A 56 -32.31 16.51 9.89
N TRP A 57 -31.70 15.94 8.85
CA TRP A 57 -30.41 16.43 8.34
C TRP A 57 -30.48 17.86 7.81
N GLU A 58 -31.62 18.24 7.24
CA GLU A 58 -31.88 19.55 6.67
C GLU A 58 -31.96 20.66 7.73
N GLU A 59 -32.23 20.29 8.98
CA GLU A 59 -32.32 21.21 10.13
C GLU A 59 -30.97 21.33 10.87
N ILE A 60 -29.91 20.67 10.38
CA ILE A 60 -28.58 20.67 10.99
C ILE A 60 -27.66 21.61 10.21
N THR A 61 -27.21 22.68 10.88
CA THR A 61 -26.18 23.60 10.37
C THR A 61 -24.82 23.34 11.04
N LYS A 62 -23.74 23.87 10.45
CA LYS A 62 -22.39 23.77 11.03
C LYS A 62 -22.14 24.97 11.94
N GLY A 63 -21.54 24.74 13.10
CA GLY A 63 -21.14 25.79 14.03
C GLY A 63 -19.68 25.66 14.45
N TYR A 64 -18.99 26.78 14.62
CA TYR A 64 -17.66 26.86 15.21
C TYR A 64 -17.74 27.45 16.63
N GLU A 65 -17.27 26.71 17.63
CA GLU A 65 -17.22 27.17 19.01
C GLU A 65 -15.99 28.07 19.21
N TYR A 66 -16.20 29.38 19.35
CA TYR A 66 -15.10 30.34 19.57
C TYR A 66 -14.88 30.64 21.05
N GLU A 67 -15.88 30.40 21.89
CA GLU A 67 -15.84 30.42 23.36
C GLU A 67 -16.77 29.33 23.88
N LYS A 68 -16.51 28.80 25.08
CA LYS A 68 -17.32 27.73 25.67
C LYS A 68 -18.81 28.08 25.66
N GLY A 69 -19.60 27.33 24.88
CA GLY A 69 -21.03 27.51 24.71
C GLY A 69 -21.46 28.63 23.75
N LYS A 70 -20.53 29.31 23.06
CA LYS A 70 -20.82 30.33 22.04
C LYS A 70 -20.35 29.88 20.67
N PHE A 71 -21.26 29.91 19.70
CA PHE A 71 -21.05 29.35 18.38
C PHE A 71 -21.28 30.43 17.30
N VAL A 72 -20.43 30.43 16.28
CA VAL A 72 -20.71 31.08 14.99
C VAL A 72 -21.29 30.01 14.07
N LEU A 73 -22.47 30.25 13.54
CA LEU A 73 -23.14 29.35 12.61
C LEU A 73 -22.75 29.68 11.17
N PHE A 74 -22.62 28.65 10.35
CA PHE A 74 -22.27 28.76 8.94
C PHE A 74 -23.35 28.12 8.09
N GLU A 75 -23.93 28.91 7.20
CA GLU A 75 -24.82 28.36 6.18
C GLU A 75 -24.03 27.54 5.17
N LYS A 76 -24.71 26.58 4.53
CA LYS A 76 -24.09 25.72 3.53
C LYS A 76 -23.51 26.54 2.37
N ASP A 77 -24.26 27.54 1.88
CA ASP A 77 -23.87 28.37 0.75
C ASP A 77 -22.66 29.26 1.06
N GLU A 78 -22.51 29.71 2.32
CA GLU A 78 -21.35 30.50 2.77
C GLU A 78 -20.06 29.66 2.70
N LEU A 79 -20.12 28.41 3.16
CA LEU A 79 -19.00 27.48 3.09
C LEU A 79 -18.70 27.03 1.64
N GLU A 80 -19.73 26.93 0.81
CA GLU A 80 -19.55 26.64 -0.62
C GLU A 80 -18.88 27.81 -1.36
N ALA A 81 -19.21 29.06 -1.02
CA ALA A 81 -18.57 30.25 -1.59
C ALA A 81 -17.08 30.37 -1.24
N LEU A 82 -16.66 29.91 -0.05
CA LEU A 82 -15.25 29.85 0.34
C LEU A 82 -14.46 28.79 -0.45
N ASN A 83 -15.14 27.78 -0.98
CA ASN A 83 -14.54 26.81 -1.87
C ASN A 83 -14.45 27.39 -3.28
N ASP A 84 -13.49 28.30 -3.50
CA ASP A 84 -13.17 28.98 -4.76
C ASP A 84 -12.63 28.02 -5.87
N SER A 85 -13.01 26.74 -5.82
CA SER A 85 -12.50 25.63 -6.61
C SER A 85 -13.62 24.83 -7.27
N SER A 86 -14.57 25.54 -7.88
CA SER A 86 -15.50 24.96 -8.87
C SER A 86 -14.75 24.32 -10.07
N SER A 87 -13.46 24.63 -10.24
CA SER A 87 -12.60 23.90 -11.17
C SER A 87 -12.33 22.49 -10.62
N LYS A 88 -12.91 21.49 -11.26
CA LYS A 88 -12.53 20.08 -11.12
C LYS A 88 -11.16 19.88 -11.76
N THR A 89 -10.14 20.52 -11.20
CA THR A 89 -8.81 20.60 -11.77
C THR A 89 -7.77 20.27 -10.72
N ILE A 90 -6.79 19.49 -11.12
CA ILE A 90 -5.54 19.23 -10.40
C ILE A 90 -4.52 20.18 -11.01
N THR A 91 -4.20 21.26 -10.31
CA THR A 91 -3.25 22.27 -10.81
C THR A 91 -1.87 21.93 -10.31
N ILE A 92 -0.96 21.50 -11.20
CA ILE A 92 0.45 21.31 -10.85
C ILE A 92 1.08 22.68 -10.68
N LEU A 93 1.72 22.87 -9.54
CA LEU A 93 2.46 24.07 -9.16
C LEU A 93 3.94 23.91 -9.53
N ASP A 94 4.54 22.79 -9.13
CA ASP A 94 5.98 22.58 -9.19
C ASP A 94 6.32 21.14 -9.57
N PHE A 95 7.53 20.92 -10.10
CA PHE A 95 8.10 19.59 -10.29
C PHE A 95 9.35 19.42 -9.43
N VAL A 96 9.37 18.41 -8.57
CA VAL A 96 10.42 18.14 -7.57
C VAL A 96 10.93 16.71 -7.65
N ASP A 97 12.01 16.38 -6.94
CA ASP A 97 12.48 15.00 -6.80
C ASP A 97 11.71 14.27 -5.69
N LEU A 98 11.37 13.00 -5.90
CA LEU A 98 10.65 12.21 -4.90
C LEU A 98 11.40 12.11 -3.56
N THR A 99 12.72 12.12 -3.59
CA THR A 99 13.58 12.07 -2.39
C THR A 99 13.52 13.33 -1.53
N GLU A 100 12.98 14.44 -2.06
CA GLU A 100 12.79 15.68 -1.29
C GLU A 100 11.51 15.64 -0.43
N ILE A 101 10.62 14.68 -0.66
CA ILE A 101 9.36 14.53 0.08
C ILE A 101 9.52 13.42 1.11
N ASP A 102 9.60 13.79 2.38
CA ASP A 102 9.60 12.82 3.48
C ASP A 102 8.30 11.99 3.47
N PRO A 103 8.35 10.67 3.69
CA PRO A 103 7.18 9.80 3.78
C PRO A 103 6.05 10.31 4.69
N ILE A 104 6.38 11.10 5.74
CA ILE A 104 5.40 11.69 6.67
C ILE A 104 4.34 12.57 5.97
N TYR A 105 4.67 13.14 4.81
CA TYR A 105 3.74 13.98 4.07
C TYR A 105 2.63 13.17 3.40
N PHE A 106 2.86 11.91 3.02
CA PHE A 106 1.91 11.13 2.23
C PHE A 106 0.74 10.60 3.06
N GLN A 107 -0.49 10.79 2.56
CA GLN A 107 -1.71 10.38 3.25
C GLN A 107 -2.48 9.28 2.51
N LYS A 108 -2.94 9.54 1.28
CA LYS A 108 -3.81 8.59 0.55
C LYS A 108 -3.52 8.59 -0.95
N THR A 109 -3.38 7.39 -1.49
CA THR A 109 -3.04 7.15 -2.90
C THR A 109 -4.28 6.92 -3.77
N TYR A 110 -4.24 7.49 -4.96
CA TYR A 110 -5.26 7.37 -5.99
C TYR A 110 -4.61 7.09 -7.35
N TYR A 111 -5.23 6.24 -8.16
CA TYR A 111 -4.88 6.07 -9.57
C TYR A 111 -5.61 7.10 -10.42
N LEU A 112 -4.90 7.68 -11.39
CA LEU A 112 -5.45 8.58 -12.39
C LEU A 112 -5.43 7.88 -13.75
N SER A 113 -6.59 7.74 -14.39
CA SER A 113 -6.70 7.24 -15.77
C SER A 113 -7.16 8.37 -16.69
N PRO A 114 -6.78 8.37 -17.99
CA PRO A 114 -7.32 9.35 -18.93
C PRO A 114 -8.85 9.18 -19.09
N ASP A 115 -9.56 10.29 -19.32
CA ASP A 115 -10.93 10.25 -19.84
C ASP A 115 -10.93 10.12 -21.37
N GLN A 116 -12.10 9.85 -21.99
CA GLN A 116 -12.21 9.45 -23.40
C GLN A 116 -11.52 10.38 -24.42
N ALA A 117 -11.32 11.66 -24.09
CA ALA A 117 -10.67 12.65 -24.96
C ALA A 117 -9.22 13.01 -24.56
N GLY A 118 -8.66 12.39 -23.51
CA GLY A 118 -7.40 12.81 -22.89
C GLY A 118 -6.18 11.91 -23.11
N GLY A 119 -6.31 10.81 -23.86
CA GLY A 119 -5.29 9.75 -23.92
C GLY A 119 -3.89 10.21 -24.37
N ASN A 120 -3.80 10.98 -25.46
CA ASN A 120 -2.50 11.44 -25.99
C ASN A 120 -1.78 12.39 -25.02
N ALA A 121 -2.52 13.34 -24.43
CA ALA A 121 -1.94 14.30 -23.49
C ALA A 121 -1.54 13.62 -22.16
N TYR A 122 -2.32 12.63 -21.72
CA TYR A 122 -1.98 11.80 -20.57
C TYR A 122 -0.69 11.02 -20.80
N GLN A 123 -0.58 10.34 -21.95
CA GLN A 123 0.62 9.59 -22.29
C GLN A 123 1.84 10.50 -22.38
N LEU A 124 1.70 11.68 -22.99
CA LEU A 124 2.79 12.66 -23.10
C LEU A 124 3.27 13.11 -21.71
N LEU A 125 2.34 13.46 -20.81
CA LEU A 125 2.67 13.83 -19.44
C LEU A 125 3.37 12.69 -18.70
N MET A 126 2.81 11.47 -18.77
CA MET A 126 3.38 10.29 -18.10
C MET A 126 4.79 9.99 -18.61
N THR A 127 5.01 10.00 -19.94
CA THR A 127 6.34 9.79 -20.52
C THR A 127 7.30 10.90 -20.09
N ALA A 128 6.89 12.17 -20.15
CA ALA A 128 7.74 13.29 -19.74
C ALA A 128 8.16 13.20 -18.26
N MET A 129 7.24 12.85 -17.37
CA MET A 129 7.54 12.65 -15.94
C MET A 129 8.46 11.45 -15.71
N ARG A 130 8.25 10.35 -16.47
CA ARG A 130 9.11 9.17 -16.40
C ARG A 130 10.55 9.46 -16.86
N ASP A 131 10.69 10.17 -17.98
CA ASP A 131 12.00 10.48 -18.57
C ASP A 131 12.78 11.49 -17.72
N THR A 132 12.09 12.43 -17.08
CA THR A 132 12.72 13.44 -16.20
C THR A 132 12.95 12.93 -14.78
N GLY A 133 12.26 11.86 -14.36
CA GLY A 133 12.29 11.36 -12.98
C GLY A 133 11.61 12.28 -11.95
N LYS A 134 10.93 13.34 -12.41
CA LYS A 134 10.31 14.34 -11.55
C LYS A 134 8.87 13.96 -11.17
N ILE A 135 8.44 14.43 -10.01
CA ILE A 135 7.07 14.33 -9.53
C ILE A 135 6.43 15.72 -9.47
N GLY A 136 5.12 15.81 -9.73
CA GLY A 136 4.40 17.08 -9.73
C GLY A 136 3.76 17.36 -8.37
N ILE A 137 4.07 18.49 -7.76
CA ILE A 137 3.30 19.02 -6.62
C ILE A 137 2.08 19.76 -7.16
N ALA A 138 0.90 19.44 -6.67
CA ALA A 138 -0.34 19.97 -7.18
C ALA A 138 -1.31 20.38 -6.07
N LYS A 139 -2.22 21.29 -6.40
CA LYS A 139 -3.42 21.56 -5.62
C LYS A 139 -4.61 20.88 -6.28
N ILE A 140 -5.43 20.22 -5.48
CA ILE A 140 -6.68 19.59 -5.92
C ILE A 140 -7.79 19.93 -4.94
N SER A 141 -9.00 20.16 -5.47
CA SER A 141 -10.21 20.19 -4.65
C SER A 141 -10.94 18.86 -4.76
N ILE A 142 -11.02 18.15 -3.62
CA ILE A 142 -11.78 16.90 -3.50
C ILE A 142 -12.98 17.18 -2.61
N ARG A 143 -14.18 17.13 -3.19
CA ARG A 143 -15.45 17.49 -2.52
C ARG A 143 -15.41 18.96 -2.07
N SER A 144 -15.28 19.22 -0.78
CA SER A 144 -15.29 20.56 -0.17
C SER A 144 -13.98 20.88 0.57
N LYS A 145 -12.91 20.12 0.32
CA LYS A 145 -11.59 20.37 0.91
C LYS A 145 -10.56 20.51 -0.21
N SER A 146 -9.90 21.67 -0.23
CA SER A 146 -8.66 21.86 -0.99
C SER A 146 -7.53 21.08 -0.31
N SER A 147 -6.72 20.38 -1.09
CA SER A 147 -5.62 19.56 -0.59
C SER A 147 -4.40 19.73 -1.47
N LEU A 148 -3.23 19.61 -0.85
CA LEU A 148 -1.98 19.43 -1.57
C LEU A 148 -1.87 17.96 -2.02
N ALA A 149 -1.25 17.74 -3.16
CA ALA A 149 -1.06 16.42 -3.73
C ALA A 149 0.30 16.30 -4.41
N ALA A 150 0.84 15.10 -4.43
CA ALA A 150 1.96 14.71 -5.27
C ALA A 150 1.44 13.82 -6.39
N ILE A 151 1.89 14.05 -7.63
CA ILE A 151 1.59 13.22 -8.79
C ILE A 151 2.89 12.58 -9.23
N ARG A 152 2.88 11.27 -9.45
CA ARG A 152 4.04 10.52 -9.93
C ARG A 152 3.63 9.42 -10.87
N VAL A 153 4.61 8.91 -11.62
CA VAL A 153 4.42 7.72 -12.44
C VAL A 153 4.62 6.49 -11.56
N LEU A 154 3.62 5.63 -11.50
CA LEU A 154 3.69 4.30 -10.89
C LEU A 154 3.39 3.26 -11.98
N ASP A 155 4.41 2.48 -12.34
CA ASP A 155 4.37 1.59 -13.50
C ASP A 155 3.91 2.37 -14.75
N ASP A 156 2.85 1.94 -15.43
CA ASP A 156 2.23 2.61 -16.59
C ASP A 156 0.97 3.41 -16.22
N CYS A 157 0.91 3.95 -15.00
CA CYS A 157 -0.19 4.77 -14.52
C CYS A 157 0.31 6.00 -13.75
N LEU A 158 -0.35 7.13 -13.93
CA LEU A 158 -0.22 8.26 -13.02
C LEU A 158 -0.90 7.93 -11.69
N SER A 159 -0.11 7.98 -10.61
CA SER A 159 -0.57 7.96 -9.24
C SER A 159 -0.64 9.40 -8.71
N MET A 160 -1.64 9.69 -7.91
CA MET A 160 -1.73 10.91 -7.13
C MET A 160 -1.88 10.55 -5.66
N GLU A 161 -0.99 11.06 -4.83
CA GLU A 161 -1.10 10.97 -3.39
C GLU A 161 -1.50 12.32 -2.80
N THR A 162 -2.54 12.36 -1.96
CA THR A 162 -2.78 13.54 -1.13
C THR A 162 -1.68 13.65 -0.10
N ILE A 163 -1.19 14.86 0.13
CA ILE A 163 -0.15 15.12 1.11
C ILE A 163 -0.58 16.18 2.13
N PHE A 164 -0.06 16.08 3.34
CA PHE A 164 -0.30 17.04 4.41
C PHE A 164 0.35 18.39 4.12
N TYR A 165 -0.27 19.47 4.56
CA TYR A 165 0.42 20.75 4.66
C TYR A 165 1.45 20.72 5.79
N PRO A 166 2.53 21.53 5.72
CA PRO A 166 3.57 21.54 6.74
C PRO A 166 3.05 21.81 8.17
N ASP A 167 1.99 22.61 8.32
CA ASP A 167 1.35 22.94 9.60
C ASP A 167 0.44 21.83 10.15
N GLU A 168 0.05 20.86 9.31
CA GLU A 168 -0.66 19.64 9.75
C GLU A 168 0.31 18.60 10.36
N ILE A 169 1.63 18.77 10.19
CA ILE A 169 2.66 17.85 10.68
C ILE A 169 3.18 18.31 12.04
N ARG A 170 3.12 17.42 13.03
CA ARG A 170 3.65 17.71 14.37
C ARG A 170 5.18 17.70 14.34
N PRO A 171 5.84 18.71 14.94
CA PRO A 171 7.30 18.78 14.94
C PRO A 171 7.90 17.69 15.85
N VAL A 172 9.05 17.15 15.44
CA VAL A 172 9.79 16.11 16.20
C VAL A 172 10.17 16.57 17.62
N SER A 173 10.37 17.88 17.82
CA SER A 173 10.66 18.46 19.14
C SER A 173 9.55 18.29 20.18
N GLN A 174 8.32 17.97 19.75
CA GLN A 174 7.20 17.67 20.66
C GLN A 174 7.12 16.20 21.06
N VAL A 175 7.98 15.34 20.52
CA VAL A 175 8.00 13.92 20.88
C VAL A 175 8.57 13.79 22.30
N PRO A 176 7.80 13.28 23.26
CA PRO A 176 8.25 13.16 24.64
C PRO A 176 9.36 12.10 24.77
N ASN A 177 10.28 12.31 25.72
CA ASN A 177 11.36 11.37 26.07
C ASN A 177 12.35 11.02 24.95
N LEU A 178 12.48 11.86 23.91
CA LEU A 178 13.62 11.72 22.99
C LEU A 178 14.93 12.05 23.74
N PRO A 179 15.91 11.12 23.77
CA PRO A 179 17.20 11.42 24.37
C PRO A 179 17.93 12.48 23.54
N GLU A 180 18.64 13.38 24.21
CA GLU A 180 19.67 14.19 23.56
C GLU A 180 20.76 13.28 22.97
N VAL A 181 21.50 13.74 21.97
CA VAL A 181 22.50 12.91 21.28
C VAL A 181 23.52 12.35 22.29
N LEU A 182 23.37 11.08 22.63
CA LEU A 182 24.27 10.35 23.53
C LEU A 182 25.41 9.74 22.71
N ASN A 183 26.61 9.71 23.29
CA ASN A 183 27.71 8.95 22.72
C ASN A 183 27.40 7.45 22.84
N VAL A 184 27.26 6.79 21.69
CA VAL A 184 27.01 5.34 21.59
C VAL A 184 28.35 4.60 21.69
N ASN A 185 28.40 3.51 22.46
CA ASN A 185 29.56 2.63 22.54
C ASN A 185 29.84 1.94 21.19
N GLU A 186 31.05 2.07 20.65
CA GLU A 186 31.41 1.53 19.33
C GLU A 186 31.26 0.01 19.22
N LYS A 187 31.52 -0.74 20.31
CA LYS A 187 31.37 -2.21 20.31
C LYS A 187 29.91 -2.61 20.20
N GLU A 188 29.04 -1.95 20.94
CA GLU A 188 27.58 -2.16 20.91
C GLU A 188 27.01 -1.75 19.55
N LEU A 189 27.46 -0.62 19.01
CA LEU A 189 27.08 -0.16 17.67
C LEU A 189 27.46 -1.17 16.59
N THR A 190 28.65 -1.75 16.68
CA THR A 190 29.12 -2.76 15.72
C THR A 190 28.27 -4.03 15.81
N MET A 191 27.95 -4.48 17.03
CA MET A 191 27.09 -5.65 17.23
C MET A 191 25.66 -5.40 16.72
N ALA A 192 25.10 -4.21 16.98
CA ALA A 192 23.78 -3.82 16.49
C ALA A 192 23.73 -3.79 14.96
N LYS A 193 24.75 -3.25 14.30
CA LYS A 193 24.86 -3.25 12.83
C LYS A 193 24.87 -4.67 12.26
N LEU A 194 25.64 -5.59 12.86
CA LEU A 194 25.67 -6.99 12.40
C LEU A 194 24.30 -7.66 12.52
N LEU A 195 23.57 -7.40 13.60
CA LEU A 195 22.21 -7.93 13.78
C LEU A 195 21.25 -7.37 12.72
N ILE A 196 21.33 -6.06 12.45
CA ILE A 196 20.53 -5.41 11.40
C ILE A 196 20.84 -6.06 10.04
N ASP A 197 22.12 -6.25 9.71
CA ASP A 197 22.53 -6.85 8.45
C ASP A 197 22.03 -8.30 8.33
N GLN A 198 22.07 -9.08 9.41
CA GLN A 198 21.55 -10.46 9.43
C GLN A 198 20.03 -10.53 9.24
N LEU A 199 19.28 -9.53 9.74
CA LEU A 199 17.83 -9.46 9.61
C LEU A 199 17.37 -8.70 8.36
N SER A 200 18.28 -8.10 7.61
CA SER A 200 17.98 -7.31 6.40
C SER A 200 17.68 -8.23 5.23
N THR A 201 16.49 -8.07 4.65
CA THR A 201 16.06 -8.79 3.45
C THR A 201 15.31 -7.85 2.50
N PRO A 202 15.23 -8.16 1.19
CA PRO A 202 14.41 -7.39 0.27
C PRO A 202 12.95 -7.34 0.75
N PHE A 203 12.33 -6.17 0.64
CA PHE A 203 10.93 -6.02 0.99
C PHE A 203 10.04 -6.75 -0.01
N GLU A 204 9.35 -7.78 0.46
CA GLU A 204 8.37 -8.54 -0.32
C GLU A 204 6.99 -8.38 0.33
N PRO A 205 6.11 -7.49 -0.19
CA PRO A 205 4.83 -7.18 0.45
C PRO A 205 3.96 -8.40 0.73
N GLY A 206 4.01 -9.41 -0.14
CA GLY A 206 3.19 -10.63 -0.03
C GLY A 206 3.54 -11.55 1.14
N LYS A 207 4.67 -11.33 1.83
CA LYS A 207 5.05 -12.09 3.04
C LYS A 207 4.26 -11.65 4.27
N TYR A 208 3.69 -10.45 4.26
CA TYR A 208 3.02 -9.87 5.41
C TYR A 208 1.50 -10.04 5.32
N THR A 209 0.91 -10.61 6.36
CA THR A 209 -0.53 -10.84 6.47
C THR A 209 -1.10 -10.18 7.71
N ASP A 210 -2.39 -9.86 7.66
CA ASP A 210 -3.14 -9.43 8.83
C ASP A 210 -3.66 -10.66 9.58
N ASP A 211 -2.87 -11.12 10.53
CA ASP A 211 -3.14 -12.31 11.33
C ASP A 211 -4.40 -12.14 12.20
N TYR A 212 -4.67 -10.93 12.66
CA TYR A 212 -5.86 -10.64 13.46
C TYR A 212 -7.12 -10.81 12.62
N ARG A 213 -7.15 -10.21 11.42
CA ARG A 213 -8.27 -10.35 10.49
C ARG A 213 -8.48 -11.80 10.08
N ALA A 214 -7.40 -12.55 9.82
CA ALA A 214 -7.49 -13.98 9.51
C ALA A 214 -8.15 -14.76 10.66
N LYS A 215 -7.68 -14.58 11.90
CA LYS A 215 -8.26 -15.21 13.09
C LYS A 215 -9.71 -14.79 13.33
N LEU A 216 -10.06 -13.54 13.07
CA LEU A 216 -11.42 -13.04 13.25
C LEU A 216 -12.38 -13.64 12.21
N LEU A 217 -11.97 -13.76 10.95
CA LEU A 217 -12.77 -14.44 9.91
C LEU A 217 -12.99 -15.92 10.27
N ASP A 218 -11.95 -16.59 10.74
CA ASP A 218 -12.03 -17.98 11.18
C ASP A 218 -13.04 -18.14 12.33
N LEU A 219 -12.94 -17.28 13.35
CA LEU A 219 -13.89 -17.24 14.47
C LEU A 219 -15.33 -16.98 14.01
N ILE A 220 -15.52 -16.09 13.03
CA ILE A 220 -16.85 -15.80 12.45
C ILE A 220 -17.38 -17.06 11.75
N ASN A 221 -16.57 -17.72 10.92
CA ASN A 221 -16.97 -18.92 10.19
C ASN A 221 -17.35 -20.07 11.13
N HIS A 222 -16.56 -20.32 12.18
CA HIS A 222 -16.87 -21.31 13.21
C HIS A 222 -18.18 -21.00 13.94
N LYS A 223 -18.41 -19.73 14.31
CA LYS A 223 -19.68 -19.31 14.95
C LYS A 223 -20.89 -19.45 14.01
N VAL A 224 -20.71 -19.18 12.72
CA VAL A 224 -21.76 -19.41 11.70
C VAL A 224 -22.05 -20.90 11.52
N ALA A 225 -21.05 -21.76 11.65
CA ALA A 225 -21.18 -23.21 11.59
C ALA A 225 -21.77 -23.85 12.87
N GLY A 226 -21.89 -23.08 13.97
CA GLY A 226 -22.43 -23.55 15.24
C GLY A 226 -21.42 -24.29 16.14
N GLU A 227 -20.12 -24.11 15.89
CA GLU A 227 -19.05 -24.77 16.65
C GLU A 227 -18.64 -23.95 17.89
N GLU A 228 -18.52 -24.59 19.06
CA GLU A 228 -17.99 -23.94 20.28
C GLU A 228 -16.46 -23.89 20.26
N ILE A 229 -15.91 -22.67 20.28
CA ILE A 229 -14.47 -22.43 20.19
C ILE A 229 -13.83 -22.51 21.58
N LYS A 230 -12.94 -23.48 21.79
CA LYS A 230 -12.00 -23.50 22.93
C LYS A 230 -10.68 -22.89 22.50
N ILE A 231 -10.39 -21.67 22.95
CA ILE A 231 -9.10 -21.02 22.70
C ILE A 231 -8.07 -21.60 23.68
N ALA A 232 -7.00 -22.20 23.15
CA ALA A 232 -5.88 -22.66 23.98
C ALA A 232 -5.12 -21.47 24.58
N PRO A 233 -4.65 -21.56 25.84
CA PRO A 233 -3.93 -20.47 26.48
C PRO A 233 -2.61 -20.16 25.75
N ALA A 234 -2.28 -18.88 25.64
CA ALA A 234 -1.03 -18.42 25.04
C ALA A 234 0.17 -18.84 25.89
N LYS A 235 1.26 -19.24 25.22
CA LYS A 235 2.52 -19.65 25.87
C LYS A 235 3.22 -18.42 26.47
N PRO A 236 3.81 -18.51 27.68
CA PRO A 236 4.49 -17.36 28.29
C PRO A 236 5.68 -16.89 27.43
N GLU A 237 5.88 -15.57 27.36
CA GLU A 237 7.02 -14.95 26.70
C GLU A 237 8.33 -15.16 27.50
N ALA A 238 9.44 -15.34 26.80
CA ALA A 238 10.76 -15.56 27.40
C ALA A 238 11.43 -14.24 27.82
N ASN A 239 12.23 -14.28 28.90
CA ASN A 239 12.86 -13.11 29.53
C ASN A 239 13.99 -12.48 28.68
N VAL A 240 14.05 -11.15 28.67
CA VAL A 240 14.95 -10.33 27.81
C VAL A 240 16.45 -10.52 28.09
N MET A 241 16.85 -10.88 29.31
CA MET A 241 18.26 -11.16 29.65
C MET A 241 18.84 -12.37 28.91
N ASP A 242 18.00 -13.36 28.58
CA ASP A 242 18.40 -14.55 27.83
C ASP A 242 18.64 -14.23 26.35
N LEU A 243 17.92 -13.23 25.81
CA LEU A 243 18.03 -12.83 24.40
C LEU A 243 19.41 -12.25 24.09
N MET A 244 19.98 -11.39 24.94
CA MET A 244 21.31 -10.82 24.71
C MET A 244 22.40 -11.90 24.70
N ALA A 245 22.34 -12.83 25.65
CA ALA A 245 23.28 -13.96 25.73
C ALA A 245 23.10 -14.92 24.55
N ALA A 246 21.85 -15.24 24.18
CA ALA A 246 21.54 -16.09 23.03
C ALA A 246 21.95 -15.45 21.70
N LEU A 247 21.81 -14.13 21.55
CA LEU A 247 22.21 -13.39 20.36
C LEU A 247 23.73 -13.37 20.20
N GLN A 248 24.46 -13.14 21.29
CA GLN A 248 25.92 -13.17 21.31
C GLN A 248 26.45 -14.58 21.01
N ALA A 249 25.81 -15.63 21.55
CA ALA A 249 26.13 -17.03 21.24
C ALA A 249 25.81 -17.40 19.77
N SER A 250 24.70 -16.90 19.22
CA SER A 250 24.33 -17.14 17.82
C SER A 250 25.27 -16.44 16.84
N ILE A 251 25.83 -15.28 17.19
CA ILE A 251 26.81 -14.56 16.37
C ILE A 251 28.18 -15.27 16.40
N GLU A 252 28.61 -15.76 17.56
CA GLU A 252 29.86 -16.52 17.68
C GLU A 252 29.82 -17.85 16.92
N ALA A 253 28.64 -18.47 16.83
CA ALA A 253 28.41 -19.69 16.05
C ALA A 253 28.42 -19.47 14.52
N VAL A 254 28.30 -18.22 14.03
CA VAL A 254 28.23 -17.88 12.59
C VAL A 254 29.57 -17.36 12.03
N LYS A 255 30.66 -17.40 12.80
CA LYS A 255 32.02 -17.16 12.23
C LYS A 255 32.32 -18.22 11.15
N PRO A 256 32.68 -17.83 9.91
CA PRO A 256 33.14 -18.79 8.92
C PRO A 256 34.44 -19.42 9.40
N ILE A 257 34.47 -20.75 9.44
CA ILE A 257 35.66 -21.54 9.72
C ILE A 257 36.77 -21.08 8.76
N PRO A 258 37.92 -20.59 9.24
CA PRO A 258 39.06 -20.32 8.38
C PRO A 258 39.54 -21.64 7.78
N THR A 259 39.35 -21.83 6.47
CA THR A 259 40.10 -22.83 5.73
C THR A 259 41.53 -22.35 5.60
N ASP A 260 42.38 -22.88 6.49
CA ASP A 260 43.84 -22.73 6.51
C ASP A 260 44.46 -23.16 5.16
N PRO A 261 45.36 -22.37 4.54
CA PRO A 261 45.97 -22.73 3.27
C PRO A 261 47.25 -23.57 3.46
N GLY A 262 47.15 -24.86 3.14
CA GLY A 262 48.20 -25.59 2.42
C GLY A 262 48.99 -26.68 3.16
N THR A 263 48.98 -27.91 2.60
CA THR A 263 50.20 -28.69 2.27
C THR A 263 49.88 -29.89 1.35
N THR A 264 50.26 -29.73 0.08
CA THR A 264 50.90 -30.68 -0.86
C THR A 264 50.46 -32.17 -1.02
N THR A 265 50.05 -32.44 -2.27
CA THR A 265 50.44 -33.53 -3.20
C THR A 265 49.89 -34.96 -3.04
N ALA A 266 49.04 -35.36 -3.99
CA ALA A 266 49.26 -36.53 -4.86
C ALA A 266 48.45 -36.42 -6.17
N LYS A 267 49.11 -36.70 -7.31
CA LYS A 267 48.68 -36.45 -8.68
C LYS A 267 48.27 -37.79 -9.35
N PRO A 268 47.16 -37.90 -10.11
CA PRO A 268 47.00 -38.99 -11.05
C PRO A 268 47.34 -38.58 -12.50
N LYS A 269 48.07 -39.47 -13.17
CA LYS A 269 48.60 -39.36 -14.54
C LYS A 269 47.51 -39.44 -15.61
N LYS A 270 47.67 -38.63 -16.67
CA LYS A 270 47.04 -38.79 -17.99
C LYS A 270 47.44 -40.13 -18.64
N ARG A 271 46.49 -40.77 -19.34
CA ARG A 271 46.78 -41.68 -20.45
C ARG A 271 45.80 -41.44 -21.61
N ALA A 272 46.36 -41.34 -22.81
CA ALA A 272 45.69 -41.04 -24.07
C ALA A 272 45.31 -42.36 -24.82
N PRO A 273 44.57 -42.27 -25.96
CA PRO A 273 43.53 -43.23 -26.36
C PRO A 273 43.99 -44.32 -27.36
N LYS A 274 43.14 -45.32 -27.61
CA LYS A 274 43.28 -46.23 -28.76
C LYS A 274 41.92 -46.62 -29.39
N LYS A 275 41.83 -46.42 -30.71
CA LYS A 275 40.81 -46.85 -31.71
C LYS A 275 40.69 -48.40 -31.72
N THR A 276 39.70 -49.11 -32.29
CA THR A 276 38.80 -49.01 -33.48
C THR A 276 37.80 -50.21 -33.30
N SER A 277 36.55 -50.28 -33.77
CA SER A 277 36.05 -50.51 -35.15
C SER A 277 34.57 -50.96 -35.04
N VAL A 278 33.61 -50.29 -35.70
CA VAL A 278 32.85 -50.64 -36.93
C VAL A 278 31.90 -51.85 -36.84
N GLN A 279 30.58 -51.60 -36.97
CA GLN A 279 29.55 -52.26 -37.85
C GLN A 279 28.16 -51.81 -37.34
N ALA A 280 27.34 -50.99 -38.02
CA ALA A 280 26.64 -51.13 -39.31
C ALA A 280 25.41 -52.05 -39.28
N ALA A 281 24.20 -51.46 -39.26
CA ALA A 281 22.93 -51.89 -39.89
C ALA A 281 21.84 -50.86 -39.46
N ALA A 282 21.30 -49.96 -40.30
CA ALA A 282 20.46 -50.11 -41.50
C ALA A 282 19.00 -50.51 -41.20
N GLY A 283 18.05 -49.62 -41.56
CA GLY A 283 16.73 -50.02 -42.10
C GLY A 283 15.45 -49.43 -41.44
N GLY A 284 14.64 -48.72 -42.24
CA GLY A 284 13.19 -48.49 -42.08
C GLY A 284 12.82 -47.15 -41.43
N GLU A 285 12.54 -46.04 -42.11
CA GLU A 285 11.48 -45.70 -43.11
C GLU A 285 10.02 -45.84 -42.63
N THR A 286 9.30 -44.71 -42.75
CA THR A 286 7.83 -44.51 -42.85
C THR A 286 6.99 -44.82 -41.59
N GLU A 287 5.98 -44.08 -41.17
CA GLU A 287 4.96 -43.33 -41.91
C GLU A 287 4.21 -42.38 -40.96
N ALA A 288 3.87 -41.18 -41.43
CA ALA A 288 2.81 -40.35 -40.87
C ALA A 288 1.55 -40.54 -41.72
N PRO A 289 0.35 -40.43 -41.14
CA PRO A 289 -0.66 -39.61 -41.82
C PRO A 289 -1.34 -38.59 -40.91
N ALA A 290 -1.80 -37.55 -41.59
CA ALA A 290 -2.33 -36.30 -41.07
C ALA A 290 -3.89 -36.30 -40.98
N PRO A 291 -4.62 -35.18 -41.02
CA PRO A 291 -5.57 -34.78 -39.98
C PRO A 291 -7.05 -34.88 -40.39
N ALA A 292 -7.96 -34.92 -39.41
CA ALA A 292 -9.41 -34.87 -39.65
C ALA A 292 -10.02 -33.49 -39.35
N LYS A 293 -10.96 -33.11 -40.21
CA LYS A 293 -11.48 -31.76 -40.53
C LYS A 293 -12.56 -31.23 -39.57
N ARG A 294 -12.65 -29.89 -39.57
CA ARG A 294 -13.76 -28.99 -39.18
C ARG A 294 -15.19 -29.49 -39.50
N LYS A 295 -16.14 -29.11 -38.64
CA LYS A 295 -17.50 -28.67 -39.03
C LYS A 295 -17.88 -27.36 -38.32
N LYS A 296 -18.67 -26.54 -39.01
CA LYS A 296 -18.96 -25.12 -38.79
C LYS A 296 -20.49 -24.94 -38.61
N ALA A 297 -20.88 -23.97 -37.76
CA ALA A 297 -22.16 -23.22 -37.69
C ALA A 297 -23.46 -24.00 -37.35
N ALA A 298 -24.52 -23.46 -36.72
CA ALA A 298 -25.06 -22.08 -36.62
C ALA A 298 -26.10 -21.97 -35.43
N PRO A 299 -26.91 -20.88 -35.22
CA PRO A 299 -27.19 -20.29 -33.89
C PRO A 299 -28.66 -20.29 -33.37
N LYS A 300 -28.81 -19.89 -32.07
CA LYS A 300 -29.93 -19.16 -31.36
C LYS A 300 -31.31 -19.86 -31.23
N PRO A 301 -32.17 -19.53 -30.21
CA PRO A 301 -32.62 -18.16 -29.87
C PRO A 301 -32.72 -17.80 -28.38
N LYS A 302 -33.05 -16.51 -28.16
CA LYS A 302 -33.40 -15.85 -26.91
C LYS A 302 -34.75 -16.34 -26.38
N ALA A 303 -34.87 -16.36 -25.06
CA ALA A 303 -36.01 -15.83 -24.29
C ALA A 303 -35.43 -15.03 -23.12
#